data_AF-D0L646-F1
#
_entry.id   AF-D0L646-F1
#
_cell.length_a   1.000
_cell.length_b   1.000
_cell.length_c   1.000
_cell.angle_alpha   90.00
_cell.angle_beta   90.00
_cell.angle_gamma   90.00
#
_symmetry.space_group_name_H-M   'P 1'
#
loop_
_entity.id
_entity.type
_entity.pdbx_description
1 polymer ?
#
loop_
_entity_poly.entity_id
_entity_poly.type
_entity_poly.pdbx_seq_one_letter_code
_entity_poly.pdbx_strand_id
1 'polypeptide(L)'
;MREEALAMTATGMTARELADHFAPSGTIKLGSWSVTSTRHDLVECRATFAFDDRITSLSAVAAGPVGAMTSMLHEIGAPISIVRSHQRVHDGQITAYMLCERDERQVWALGEGATCDEANVNALIAGANRLMLASA
;
A
#
# COMPACT_ATOMS: atom_id res chain seq x y z
N MET A 1 9.63 0.67 12.20
CA MET A 1 8.71 1.82 12.23
C MET A 1 8.87 2.72 13.46
N ARG A 2 8.57 2.27 14.68
CA ARG A 2 8.48 3.17 15.85
C ARG A 2 9.75 3.99 16.07
N GLU A 3 10.93 3.39 15.97
CA GLU A 3 12.21 4.09 16.16
C GLU A 3 12.52 5.10 15.05
N GLU A 4 12.24 4.77 13.79
CA GLU A 4 12.41 5.67 12.64
C GLU A 4 11.46 6.87 12.73
N ALA A 5 10.18 6.62 13.04
CA ALA A 5 9.19 7.67 13.25
C ALA A 5 9.51 8.56 14.46
N LEU A 6 10.01 7.97 15.56
CA LEU A 6 10.48 8.71 16.74
C LEU A 6 11.67 9.60 16.39
N ALA A 7 12.63 9.12 15.62
CA ALA A 7 13.78 9.91 15.19
C ALA A 7 13.35 11.12 14.33
N MET A 8 12.42 10.91 13.39
CA MET A 8 11.94 11.99 12.50
C MET A 8 11.08 13.03 13.24
N THR A 9 10.20 12.60 14.14
CA THR A 9 9.42 13.52 14.98
C THR A 9 10.32 14.28 15.96
N ALA A 10 11.40 13.66 16.48
CA ALA A 10 12.40 14.34 17.31
C ALA A 10 13.16 15.43 16.55
N THR A 11 13.26 15.34 15.22
CA THR A 11 13.82 16.41 14.37
C THR A 11 12.83 17.54 14.05
N GLY A 12 11.63 17.53 14.65
CA GLY A 12 10.61 18.58 14.50
C GLY A 12 9.60 18.33 13.39
N MET A 13 9.62 17.14 12.76
CA MET A 13 8.67 16.78 11.71
C MET A 13 7.25 16.61 12.28
N THR A 14 6.28 17.24 11.64
CA THR A 14 4.86 17.12 12.00
C THR A 14 4.29 15.77 11.61
N ALA A 15 3.15 15.39 12.19
CA ALA A 15 2.47 14.13 11.84
C ALA A 15 2.09 14.05 10.36
N ARG A 16 1.76 15.19 9.73
CA ARG A 16 1.43 15.26 8.30
C ARG A 16 2.67 15.03 7.42
N GLU A 17 3.78 15.68 7.74
CA GLU A 17 5.04 15.47 7.00
C GLU A 17 5.55 14.03 7.15
N LEU A 18 5.33 13.43 8.32
CA LEU A 18 5.60 12.01 8.54
C LEU A 18 4.71 11.16 7.63
N ALA A 19 3.40 11.45 7.56
CA ALA A 19 2.49 10.74 6.68
C ALA A 19 2.89 10.86 5.20
N ASP A 20 3.22 12.07 4.74
CA ASP A 20 3.68 12.31 3.37
C ASP A 20 4.99 11.56 3.07
N HIS A 21 5.89 11.43 4.05
CA HIS A 21 7.14 10.67 3.90
C HIS A 21 6.90 9.15 3.79
N PHE A 22 5.97 8.59 4.59
CA PHE A 22 5.68 7.16 4.59
C PHE A 22 4.61 6.75 3.57
N ALA A 23 3.90 7.70 2.96
CA ALA A 23 2.91 7.50 1.90
C ALA A 23 3.09 8.50 0.75
N PRO A 24 4.27 8.54 0.10
CA PRO A 24 4.48 9.49 -0.99
C PRO A 24 3.61 9.12 -2.19
N SER A 25 3.11 10.14 -2.87
CA SER A 25 2.63 9.97 -4.24
C SER A 25 3.81 9.52 -5.12
N GLY A 26 3.60 8.53 -5.99
CA GLY A 26 4.65 8.03 -6.88
C GLY A 26 4.12 7.63 -8.25
N THR A 27 4.95 6.91 -9.01
CA THR A 27 4.68 6.51 -10.39
C THR A 27 3.44 5.64 -10.54
N ILE A 28 3.07 4.89 -9.49
CA ILE A 28 1.87 4.06 -9.44
C ILE A 28 0.76 4.90 -8.80
N LYS A 29 -0.29 5.17 -9.57
CA LYS A 29 -1.52 5.79 -9.07
C LYS A 29 -2.65 4.78 -9.12
N LEU A 30 -3.31 4.59 -7.99
CA LEU A 30 -4.53 3.80 -7.92
C LEU A 30 -5.73 4.69 -8.22
N GLY A 31 -6.50 4.32 -9.24
CA GLY A 31 -7.79 4.90 -9.56
C GLY A 31 -8.90 4.25 -8.73
N SER A 32 -10.00 3.86 -9.38
CA SER A 32 -11.04 3.10 -8.71
C SER A 32 -10.60 1.67 -8.42
N TRP A 33 -11.06 1.14 -7.30
CA TRP A 33 -10.95 -0.28 -6.99
C TRP A 33 -12.18 -0.74 -6.22
N SER A 34 -12.45 -2.03 -6.26
CA SER A 34 -13.57 -2.65 -5.57
C SER A 34 -13.23 -4.07 -5.13
N VAL A 35 -13.98 -4.55 -4.15
CA VAL A 35 -13.90 -5.92 -3.61
C VAL A 35 -15.30 -6.50 -3.67
N THR A 36 -15.43 -7.69 -4.24
CA THR A 36 -16.69 -8.43 -4.25
C THR A 36 -16.45 -9.83 -3.71
N SER A 37 -17.27 -10.27 -2.76
CA SER A 37 -17.20 -11.64 -2.25
C SER A 37 -17.52 -12.65 -3.35
N THR A 38 -16.77 -13.75 -3.38
CA THR A 38 -16.98 -14.87 -4.30
C THR A 38 -17.21 -16.17 -3.51
N ARG A 39 -17.01 -17.33 -4.14
CA ARG A 39 -17.16 -18.63 -3.47
C ARG A 39 -15.90 -18.98 -2.65
N HIS A 40 -16.06 -19.87 -1.67
CA HIS A 40 -14.96 -20.46 -0.89
C HIS A 40 -14.11 -19.43 -0.12
N ASP A 41 -14.75 -18.43 0.49
CA ASP A 41 -14.08 -17.40 1.29
C ASP A 41 -13.01 -16.60 0.52
N LEU A 42 -13.17 -16.52 -0.80
CA LEU A 42 -12.35 -15.69 -1.69
C LEU A 42 -13.07 -14.40 -2.07
N VAL A 43 -12.30 -13.39 -2.45
CA VAL A 43 -12.80 -12.13 -3.01
C VAL A 43 -12.25 -11.94 -4.43
N GLU A 44 -13.05 -11.35 -5.30
CA GLU A 44 -12.58 -10.75 -6.54
C GLU A 44 -12.32 -9.27 -6.28
N CYS A 45 -11.08 -8.83 -6.46
CA CYS A 45 -10.74 -7.43 -6.45
C CYS A 45 -10.53 -6.95 -7.88
N ARG A 46 -11.05 -5.76 -8.18
CA ARG A 46 -10.81 -5.06 -9.44
C ARG A 46 -10.17 -3.73 -9.13
N ALA A 47 -9.15 -3.35 -9.89
CA ALA A 47 -8.45 -2.09 -9.69
C ALA A 47 -8.02 -1.48 -11.01
N THR A 48 -8.06 -0.16 -11.10
CA THR A 48 -7.49 0.59 -12.22
C THR A 48 -6.22 1.28 -11.76
N PHE A 49 -5.10 1.00 -12.44
CA PHE A 49 -3.81 1.60 -12.16
C PHE A 49 -3.42 2.54 -13.29
N ALA A 50 -2.77 3.65 -12.96
CA ALA A 50 -1.93 4.39 -13.89
C ALA A 50 -0.46 4.14 -13.53
N PHE A 51 0.33 3.68 -14.49
CA PHE A 51 1.75 3.38 -14.35
C PHE A 51 2.44 3.43 -15.73
N ASP A 52 3.64 4.04 -15.80
CA ASP A 52 4.44 4.17 -17.04
C ASP A 52 3.64 4.72 -18.24
N ASP A 53 2.94 5.84 -18.02
CA ASP A 53 2.03 6.50 -18.99
C ASP A 53 0.88 5.63 -19.53
N ARG A 54 0.59 4.50 -18.88
CA ARG A 54 -0.53 3.61 -19.24
C ARG A 54 -1.55 3.54 -18.12
N ILE A 55 -2.82 3.49 -18.50
CA ILE A 55 -3.93 3.17 -17.59
C ILE A 55 -4.36 1.74 -17.88
N THR A 56 -4.32 0.88 -16.86
CA THR A 56 -4.66 -0.54 -16.97
C THR A 56 -5.67 -0.91 -15.88
N SER A 57 -6.74 -1.59 -16.26
CA SER A 57 -7.69 -2.19 -15.31
C SER A 57 -7.42 -3.69 -15.20
N LEU A 58 -7.20 -4.16 -13.98
CA LEU A 58 -6.90 -5.55 -13.66
C LEU A 58 -7.92 -6.11 -12.67
N SER A 59 -7.99 -7.43 -12.60
CA SER A 59 -8.77 -8.15 -11.61
C SER A 59 -8.03 -9.38 -11.11
N ALA A 60 -8.12 -9.66 -9.81
CA ALA A 60 -7.54 -10.86 -9.22
C ALA A 60 -8.48 -11.45 -8.17
N VAL A 61 -8.50 -12.79 -8.10
CA VAL A 61 -9.22 -13.53 -7.06
C VAL A 61 -8.22 -14.02 -6.01
N ALA A 62 -8.46 -13.69 -4.75
CA ALA A 62 -7.58 -14.08 -3.64
C ALA A 62 -8.36 -14.22 -2.34
N ALA A 63 -7.71 -14.66 -1.27
CA ALA A 63 -8.30 -14.74 0.07
C ALA A 63 -8.64 -13.36 0.68
N GLY A 64 -8.17 -12.27 0.06
CA GLY A 64 -8.46 -10.90 0.50
C GLY A 64 -7.85 -9.85 -0.42
N PRO A 65 -8.19 -8.56 -0.22
CA PRO A 65 -7.76 -7.48 -1.11
C PRO A 65 -6.25 -7.30 -1.16
N VAL A 66 -5.56 -7.57 -0.06
CA VAL A 66 -4.10 -7.52 0.02
C VAL A 66 -3.46 -8.47 -1.00
N GLY A 67 -3.86 -9.75 -1.00
CA GLY A 67 -3.29 -10.74 -1.93
C GLY A 67 -3.64 -10.45 -3.39
N ALA A 68 -4.87 -9.99 -3.65
CA ALA A 68 -5.30 -9.63 -4.99
C ALA A 68 -4.53 -8.41 -5.53
N MET A 69 -4.36 -7.36 -4.71
CA MET A 69 -3.62 -6.16 -5.08
C MET A 69 -2.13 -6.43 -5.27
N THR A 70 -1.51 -7.25 -4.42
CA THR A 70 -0.11 -7.69 -4.64
C THR A 70 0.05 -8.41 -5.98
N SER A 71 -0.90 -9.26 -6.35
CA SER A 71 -0.88 -9.98 -7.64
C SER A 71 -0.99 -9.01 -8.83
N MET A 72 -1.90 -8.04 -8.76
CA MET A 72 -2.06 -7.03 -9.81
C MET A 72 -0.84 -6.09 -9.90
N LEU A 73 -0.23 -5.73 -8.77
CA LEU A 73 1.00 -4.93 -8.74
C LEU A 73 2.19 -5.67 -9.40
N HIS A 74 2.30 -6.98 -9.16
CA HIS A 74 3.27 -7.81 -9.87
C HIS A 74 3.03 -7.79 -11.40
N GLU A 75 1.77 -7.90 -11.84
CA GLU A 75 1.41 -7.90 -13.26
C GLU A 75 1.79 -6.59 -13.99
N ILE A 76 1.66 -5.44 -13.33
CA ILE A 76 2.08 -4.14 -13.90
C ILE A 76 3.59 -3.86 -13.76
N GLY A 77 4.40 -4.83 -13.33
CA GLY A 77 5.86 -4.69 -13.20
C GLY A 77 6.33 -4.01 -11.91
N ALA A 78 5.48 -3.95 -10.89
CA ALA A 78 5.79 -3.41 -9.57
C ALA A 78 5.64 -4.49 -8.47
N PRO A 79 6.38 -5.60 -8.52
CA PRO A 79 6.26 -6.67 -7.53
C PRO A 79 6.59 -6.16 -6.13
N ILE A 80 5.81 -6.62 -5.15
CA ILE A 80 5.94 -6.22 -3.75
C ILE A 80 5.54 -7.39 -2.84
N SER A 81 6.32 -7.65 -1.81
CA SER A 81 5.98 -8.60 -0.75
C SER A 81 5.76 -7.89 0.58
N ILE A 82 4.87 -8.42 1.42
CA ILE A 82 4.59 -7.86 2.75
C ILE A 82 5.31 -8.71 3.78
N VAL A 83 6.31 -8.13 4.44
CA VAL A 83 7.11 -8.81 5.46
C VAL A 83 6.41 -8.71 6.82
N ARG A 84 5.83 -7.55 7.15
CA ARG A 84 5.09 -7.30 8.39
C ARG A 84 3.96 -6.32 8.15
N SER A 85 2.85 -6.50 8.85
CA SER A 85 1.76 -5.54 8.88
C SER A 85 1.26 -5.29 10.30
N HIS A 86 0.88 -4.05 10.58
CA HIS A 86 0.22 -3.63 11.80
C HIS A 86 -0.88 -2.63 11.46
N GLN A 87 -1.98 -2.65 12.21
CA GLN A 87 -3.05 -1.68 12.05
C GLN A 87 -3.33 -0.97 13.36
N ARG A 88 -3.75 0.28 13.27
CA ARG A 88 -4.26 1.06 14.39
C ARG A 88 -5.56 1.73 13.99
N VAL A 89 -6.47 1.79 14.95
CA VAL A 89 -7.72 2.52 14.82
C VAL A 89 -7.67 3.69 15.80
N HIS A 90 -7.88 4.90 15.30
CA HIS A 90 -7.94 6.10 16.12
C HIS A 90 -9.01 7.03 15.57
N ASP A 91 -9.98 7.41 16.40
CA ASP A 91 -11.08 8.32 16.04
C ASP A 91 -11.84 7.91 14.76
N GLY A 92 -12.08 6.59 14.59
CA GLY A 92 -12.75 6.04 13.41
C GLY A 92 -11.89 5.96 12.15
N GLN A 93 -10.69 6.55 12.15
CA GLN A 93 -9.69 6.41 11.08
C GLN A 93 -8.88 5.14 11.30
N ILE A 94 -8.70 4.35 10.23
CA ILE A 94 -7.84 3.17 10.24
C ILE A 94 -6.53 3.54 9.55
N THR A 95 -5.42 3.23 10.23
CA THR A 95 -4.07 3.38 9.70
C THR A 95 -3.40 2.01 9.63
N ALA A 96 -3.03 1.58 8.44
CA ALA A 96 -2.23 0.40 8.20
C ALA A 96 -0.75 0.79 8.06
N TYR A 97 0.11 -0.03 8.64
CA TYR A 97 1.56 0.08 8.57
C TYR A 97 2.11 -1.21 8.00
N MET A 98 2.86 -1.12 6.92
CA MET A 98 3.41 -2.29 6.23
C MET A 98 4.91 -2.15 6.06
N LEU A 99 5.64 -3.20 6.41
CA LEU A 99 7.01 -3.41 5.97
C LEU A 99 6.94 -4.16 4.65
N CYS A 100 7.26 -3.47 3.57
CA CYS A 100 7.20 -3.98 2.22
C CYS A 100 8.60 -4.30 1.71
N GLU A 101 8.72 -5.30 0.85
CA GLU A 101 9.99 -5.74 0.28
C GLU A 101 9.91 -5.91 -1.23
N ARG A 102 11.02 -5.57 -1.90
CA ARG A 102 11.33 -5.89 -3.29
C ARG A 102 12.85 -5.96 -3.45
N ASP A 103 13.36 -6.97 -4.15
CA ASP A 103 14.79 -7.09 -4.50
C ASP A 103 15.71 -6.90 -3.28
N GLU A 104 15.43 -7.63 -2.18
CA GLU A 104 16.14 -7.57 -0.88
C GLU A 104 16.04 -6.23 -0.13
N ARG A 105 15.38 -5.24 -0.73
CA ARG A 105 15.18 -3.93 -0.12
C ARG A 105 13.85 -3.87 0.60
N GLN A 106 13.89 -3.36 1.82
CA GLN A 106 12.71 -3.18 2.67
C GLN A 106 12.41 -1.70 2.93
N VAL A 107 11.13 -1.34 2.94
CA VAL A 107 10.65 0.00 3.32
C VAL A 107 9.42 -0.10 4.20
N TRP A 108 9.29 0.80 5.17
CA TRP A 108 8.03 1.03 5.83
C TRP A 108 7.13 1.93 4.98
N ALA A 109 5.85 1.59 4.92
CA ALA A 109 4.82 2.40 4.32
C ALA A 109 3.61 2.51 5.25
N LEU A 110 2.86 3.61 5.12
CA LEU A 110 1.56 3.75 5.76
C LEU A 110 0.45 3.88 4.71
N GLY A 111 -0.76 3.55 5.14
CA GLY A 111 -1.98 3.89 4.42
C GLY A 111 -3.10 4.18 5.41
N GLU A 112 -3.87 5.21 5.12
CA GLU A 112 -5.07 5.57 5.89
C GLU A 112 -6.31 5.23 5.08
N GLY A 113 -7.36 4.75 5.74
CA GLY A 113 -8.66 4.49 5.11
C GLY A 113 -9.80 4.50 6.13
N ALA A 114 -11.02 4.74 5.64
CA ALA A 114 -12.23 4.60 6.45
C ALA A 114 -12.53 3.13 6.75
N THR A 115 -11.95 2.21 5.96
CA THR A 115 -12.03 0.76 6.17
C THR A 115 -10.64 0.12 6.28
N CYS A 116 -10.58 -1.09 6.85
CA CYS A 116 -9.34 -1.87 6.91
C CYS A 116 -8.77 -2.14 5.51
N ASP A 117 -9.64 -2.40 4.53
CA ASP A 117 -9.22 -2.70 3.17
C ASP A 117 -8.64 -1.46 2.51
N GLU A 118 -9.29 -0.30 2.63
CA GLU A 118 -8.75 0.98 2.14
C GLU A 118 -7.39 1.32 2.75
N ALA A 119 -7.26 1.21 4.07
CA ALA A 119 -6.00 1.49 4.74
C ALA A 119 -4.87 0.55 4.25
N ASN A 120 -5.17 -0.73 4.11
CA ASN A 120 -4.21 -1.73 3.62
C ASN A 120 -3.83 -1.50 2.15
N VAL A 121 -4.81 -1.21 1.30
CA VAL A 121 -4.57 -0.93 -0.13
C VAL A 121 -3.73 0.33 -0.29
N ASN A 122 -4.03 1.40 0.44
CA ASN A 122 -3.24 2.62 0.40
C ASN A 122 -1.80 2.38 0.89
N ALA A 123 -1.61 1.56 1.93
CA ALA A 123 -0.27 1.19 2.42
C ALA A 123 0.53 0.38 1.40
N LEU A 124 -0.12 -0.51 0.65
CA LEU A 124 0.50 -1.27 -0.43
C LEU A 124 0.97 -0.36 -1.57
N ILE A 125 0.12 0.56 -2.02
CA ILE A 125 0.47 1.52 -3.09
C ILE A 125 1.64 2.41 -2.64
N ALA A 126 1.59 2.92 -1.41
CA ALA A 126 2.68 3.69 -0.82
C ALA A 126 3.98 2.87 -0.77
N GLY A 127 3.94 1.63 -0.32
CA GLY A 127 5.09 0.73 -0.27
C GLY A 127 5.68 0.47 -1.65
N ALA A 128 4.84 0.20 -2.64
CA ALA A 128 5.27 -0.04 -4.01
C ALA A 128 5.96 1.21 -4.59
N ASN A 129 5.35 2.39 -4.43
CA ASN A 129 5.96 3.65 -4.86
C ASN A 129 7.30 3.94 -4.17
N ARG A 130 7.41 3.70 -2.86
CA ARG A 130 8.68 3.87 -2.13
C ARG A 130 9.77 2.93 -2.64
N LEU A 131 9.44 1.67 -2.93
CA LEU A 131 10.39 0.69 -3.48
C LEU A 131 10.82 1.09 -4.90
N MET A 132 9.91 1.61 -5.73
CA MET A 132 10.25 2.13 -7.07
C MET A 132 11.19 3.34 -7.01
N LEU A 133 10.96 4.30 -6.11
CA LEU A 133 11.71 5.56 -6.05
C LEU A 133 13.20 5.41 -5.74
N ALA A 134 13.60 4.41 -4.95
CA ALA A 134 15.03 4.17 -4.68
C ALA A 134 15.60 3.00 -5.47
N SER A 135 14.93 2.63 -6.57
CA SER A 135 15.47 1.76 -7.62
C SER A 135 15.86 2.57 -8.88
N ALA A 136 15.67 3.90 -8.85
CA ALA A 136 16.09 4.87 -9.86
C ALA A 136 17.34 5.62 -9.38
#